data_AF-A0A917PV17-F1
#
_entry.id   AF-A0A917PV17-F1
#
_cell.length_a   1.000
_cell.length_b   1.000
_cell.length_c   1.000
_cell.angle_alpha   90.00
_cell.angle_beta   90.00
_cell.angle_gamma   90.00
#
_symmetry.space_group_name_H-M   'P 1'
#
loop_
_entity.id
_entity.type
_entity.pdbx_description
1 polymer ?
#
loop_
_entity_poly.entity_id
_entity_poly.type
_entity_poly.pdbx_seq_one_letter_code
_entity_poly.pdbx_strand_id
1 'polypeptide(L)' 'MNVVAFLVAMGIFTFSLWLMSIAPGVVGFEAILFFVAILCASVAVAIPVNILGRSDGV' A
#
# COMPACT_ATOMS: atom_id res chain seq x y z
N MET A 1 -14.87 13.16 1.97
CA MET A 1 -13.66 12.45 2.49
C MET A 1 -13.95 11.51 3.67
N ASN A 2 -13.95 10.19 3.44
CA ASN A 2 -14.05 9.18 4.50
C ASN A 2 -12.68 8.98 5.18
N VAL A 3 -12.46 9.63 6.33
CA VAL A 3 -11.20 9.62 7.09
C VAL A 3 -10.72 8.19 7.43
N VAL A 4 -11.65 7.26 7.63
CA VAL A 4 -11.33 5.86 7.93
C VAL A 4 -10.63 5.20 6.73
N ALA A 5 -11.13 5.39 5.52
CA ALA A 5 -10.52 4.85 4.32
C ALA A 5 -9.12 5.44 4.06
N PHE A 6 -8.91 6.70 4.42
CA PHE A 6 -7.58 7.34 4.34
C PHE A 6 -6.59 6.72 5.33
N LEU A 7 -6.99 6.52 6.59
CA LEU A 7 -6.15 5.87 7.60
C LEU A 7 -5.80 4.43 7.23
N VAL A 8 -6.77 3.69 6.66
CA VAL A 8 -6.52 2.33 6.16
C VAL A 8 -5.51 2.35 5.01
N ALA A 9 -5.69 3.25 4.03
CA ALA A 9 -4.73 3.40 2.93
C ALA A 9 -3.32 3.77 3.44
N MET A 10 -3.22 4.68 4.41
CA MET A 10 -1.96 5.09 5.02
C MET A 10 -1.28 3.92 5.74
N GLY A 11 -2.04 3.12 6.50
CA GLY A 11 -1.54 1.93 7.18
C GLY A 11 -1.00 0.87 6.22
N ILE A 12 -1.73 0.57 5.14
CA ILE A 12 -1.29 -0.38 4.10
C ILE A 12 -0.04 0.14 3.39
N PHE A 13 0.03 1.44 3.13
CA PHE A 13 1.21 2.06 2.52
C PHE A 13 2.46 1.92 3.40
N THR A 14 2.35 2.26 4.70
CA THR A 14 3.46 2.09 5.65
C THR A 14 3.88 0.62 5.80
N PHE A 15 2.92 -0.31 5.81
CA PHE A 15 3.21 -1.73 5.84
C PHE A 15 4.00 -2.19 4.59
N SER A 16 3.65 -1.65 3.43
CA SER A 16 4.36 -1.95 2.17
C SER A 16 5.82 -1.50 2.22
N LEU A 17 6.09 -0.31 2.76
CA LEU A 17 7.46 0.20 2.95
C LEU A 17 8.27 -0.67 3.91
N TRP A 18 7.65 -1.13 5.00
CA TRP A 18 8.28 -2.06 5.93
C TRP A 18 8.61 -3.40 5.27
N LEU A 19 7.69 -3.95 4.47
CA LEU A 19 7.90 -5.21 3.74
C LEU A 19 9.07 -5.09 2.75
N MET A 20 9.17 -3.94 2.06
CA MET A 20 10.29 -3.63 1.17
C MET A 20 11.63 -3.59 1.91
N SER A 21 11.65 -3.04 3.13
CA SER A 21 12.85 -2.96 3.96
C SER A 21 13.34 -4.33 4.45
N ILE A 22 12.45 -5.31 4.60
CA ILE A 22 12.81 -6.68 5.02
C ILE A 22 13.24 -7.55 3.85
N ALA A 23 12.85 -7.22 2.61
CA ALA A 23 13.18 -8.00 1.42
C ALA A 23 14.67 -8.43 1.32
N PRO A 24 15.68 -7.56 1.52
CA PRO A 24 17.10 -7.98 1.45
C PRO A 24 17.56 -8.85 2.63
N GLY A 25 16.77 -8.94 3.71
CA GLY A 25 17.08 -9.79 4.86
C GLY A 25 16.63 -11.25 4.71
N VAL A 26 15.82 -11.56 3.69
CA VAL A 26 15.23 -12.89 3.49
C VAL A 26 15.87 -13.57 2.27
N VAL A 27 17.02 -14.18 2.52
CA VAL A 27 17.82 -14.89 1.50
C VAL A 27 16.96 -15.94 0.78
N GLY A 28 16.92 -15.87 -0.55
CA GLY A 28 16.17 -16.80 -1.39
C GLY A 28 14.72 -16.39 -1.71
N PHE A 29 14.15 -15.40 -1.01
CA PHE A 29 12.79 -14.89 -1.27
C PHE A 29 12.74 -13.36 -1.51
N GLU A 30 13.90 -12.73 -1.71
CA GLU A 30 14.07 -11.29 -1.87
C GLU A 30 13.16 -10.72 -2.96
N ALA A 31 13.16 -11.36 -4.15
CA ALA A 31 12.34 -10.94 -5.28
C ALA A 31 10.84 -11.02 -4.98
N ILE A 32 10.38 -12.08 -4.32
CA ILE A 32 8.97 -12.27 -4.00
C ILE A 32 8.51 -11.20 -3.02
N LEU A 33 9.27 -10.96 -1.95
CA LEU A 33 8.95 -9.92 -0.97
C LEU A 33 8.96 -8.52 -1.59
N PHE A 34 9.90 -8.25 -2.49
CA PHE A 34 9.95 -7.00 -3.23
C PHE A 34 8.71 -6.80 -4.11
N PHE A 35 8.30 -7.80 -4.89
CA PHE A 35 7.10 -7.68 -5.72
C PHE A 35 5.81 -7.60 -4.90
N VAL A 36 5.71 -8.33 -3.79
CA VAL A 36 4.57 -8.24 -2.86
C VAL A 36 4.50 -6.84 -2.24
N ALA A 37 5.64 -6.25 -1.86
CA ALA A 37 5.69 -4.89 -1.32
C ALA A 37 5.20 -3.86 -2.34
N ILE A 38 5.62 -3.98 -3.61
CA ILE A 38 5.15 -3.11 -4.70
C ILE A 38 3.64 -3.25 -4.91
N LEU A 39 3.12 -4.48 -4.90
CA LEU A 39 1.70 -4.75 -5.13
C LEU A 39 0.84 -4.24 -3.96
N CYS A 40 1.35 -4.33 -2.73
CA CYS A 40 0.71 -3.77 -1.55
C CYS A 40 0.69 -2.23 -1.60
N ALA A 41 1.80 -1.60 -2.03
CA ALA A 41 1.90 -0.16 -2.18
C ALA A 41 0.96 0.38 -3.28
N SER A 42 0.82 -0.33 -4.40
CA SER A 42 -0.08 0.07 -5.48
C SER A 42 -1.55 0.00 -5.06
N VAL A 43 -1.94 -1.03 -4.31
CA VAL A 43 -3.29 -1.12 -3.70
C VAL A 43 -3.53 0.02 -2.71
N ALA A 44 -2.54 0.35 -1.88
CA ALA A 44 -2.65 1.45 -0.92
C ALA A 44 -2.94 2.79 -1.61
N VAL A 45 -2.35 3.05 -2.78
CA VAL A 45 -2.58 4.26 -3.58
C VAL A 45 -3.90 4.19 -4.37
N ALA A 46 -4.35 2.99 -4.77
CA ALA A 46 -5.61 2.82 -5.49
C ALA A 46 -6.83 3.24 -4.67
N ILE A 47 -6.80 3.04 -3.34
CA ILE A 47 -7.89 3.42 -2.41
C ILE A 47 -8.18 4.94 -2.46
N PRO A 48 -7.22 5.85 -2.20
CA PRO A 48 -7.49 7.27 -2.26
C PRO A 48 -7.83 7.76 -3.68
N VAL A 49 -7.16 7.22 -4.71
CA VAL A 49 -7.34 7.66 -6.10
C VAL A 49 -8.72 7.27 -6.67
N ASN A 50 -9.20 6.05 -6.39
CA ASN A 50 -10.43 5.55 -7.00
C ASN A 50 -11.65 5.59 -6.07
N ILE A 51 -11.46 5.41 -4.74
CA ILE A 51 -12.56 5.34 -3.77
C ILE A 51 -12.79 6.70 -3.10
N LEU A 52 -11.74 7.37 -2.62
CA LEU A 52 -11.90 8.68 -1.96
C LEU A 52 -12.07 9.82 -2.96
N GLY A 53 -11.33 9.82 -4.08
CA GLY A 53 -11.40 10.86 -5.11
C GLY A 53 -12.74 10.96 -5.84
N ARG A 54 -13.56 9.90 -5.83
CA ARG A 54 -14.94 9.92 -6.39
C ARG A 54 -16.01 10.31 -5.36
N SER A 55 -15.69 10.29 -4.06
CA SER A 55 -16.66 10.56 -2.99
C SER A 55 -17.06 12.03 -2.90
N ASP A 56 -16.35 12.93 -3.58
CA ASP A 56 -16.65 14.36 -3.61
C ASP A 56 -17.37 14.78 -4.92
N GLY A 57 -17.87 13.81 -5.69
CA GLY A 57 -18.74 14.05 -6.86
C GLY A 57 -20.17 14.42 -6.45
N VAL A 58 -20.33 15.66 -5.96
CA VAL A 58 -21.53 16.47 -6.23
C VAL A 58 -21.38 17.18 -7.56
#